data_AF-A0A2R9UHE9-F1
#
_entry.id   AF-A0A2R9UHE9-F1
#
_cell.length_a   1.000
_cell.length_b   1.000
_cell.length_c   1.000
_cell.angle_alpha   90.00
_cell.angle_beta   90.00
_cell.angle_gamma   90.00
#
_symmetry.space_group_name_H-M   'P 1'
#
loop_
_entity.id
_entity.type
_entity.pdbx_description
1 polymer ?
#
loop_
_entity_poly.entity_id
_entity_poly.type
_entity_poly.pdbx_seq_one_letter_code
_entity_poly.pdbx_strand_id
1 'polypeptide(L)' 'MTHSDTPALPDLTGSVDERLARLDDLERDGALLPAAWLQRQLRTALAEWADDETRLDIVRENHDDY' A
#
# COMPACT_ATOMS: atom_id res chain seq x y z
N MET A 1 6.64 -20.23 23.24
CA MET A 1 6.56 -19.14 22.26
C MET A 1 5.10 -18.89 21.99
N THR A 2 4.52 -17.85 22.59
CA THR A 2 3.12 -17.47 22.37
C THR A 2 3.03 -16.81 21.00
N HIS A 3 2.53 -17.51 20.00
CA HIS A 3 2.02 -16.87 18.80
C HIS A 3 0.81 -16.06 19.23
N SER A 4 1.01 -14.76 19.45
CA SER A 4 -0.09 -13.81 19.51
C SER A 4 -0.71 -13.79 18.12
N ASP A 5 -1.75 -14.58 17.93
CA ASP A 5 -2.64 -14.52 16.78
C ASP A 5 -3.46 -13.22 16.92
N THR A 6 -2.78 -12.08 16.74
CA THR A 6 -3.47 -10.82 16.52
C THR A 6 -4.14 -10.95 15.16
N PRO A 7 -5.47 -10.78 15.05
CA PRO A 7 -6.14 -10.90 13.76
C PRO A 7 -5.42 -10.01 12.77
N ALA A 8 -4.84 -10.62 11.74
CA ALA A 8 -4.01 -9.92 10.78
C ALA A 8 -4.92 -8.97 10.01
N LEU A 9 -4.80 -7.67 10.29
CA LEU A 9 -5.50 -6.65 9.52
C LEU A 9 -5.18 -6.85 8.03
N PRO A 10 -6.20 -6.85 7.15
CA PRO A 10 -5.98 -7.02 5.73
C PRO A 10 -5.12 -5.88 5.19
N ASP A 11 -4.39 -6.15 4.11
CA ASP A 11 -3.61 -5.12 3.43
C ASP A 11 -4.53 -4.15 2.69
N LEU A 12 -4.10 -2.88 2.61
CA LEU A 12 -4.76 -1.82 1.87
C LEU A 12 -4.48 -2.00 0.38
N THR A 13 -5.40 -2.66 -0.32
CA THR A 13 -5.34 -2.90 -1.76
C THR A 13 -6.35 -2.04 -2.51
N GLY A 14 -6.13 -1.89 -3.82
CA GLY A 14 -7.02 -1.13 -4.70
C GLY A 14 -6.51 0.28 -4.98
N SER A 15 -7.40 1.15 -5.43
CA SER A 15 -7.12 2.54 -5.79
C SER A 15 -6.74 3.37 -4.57
N VAL A 16 -6.06 4.51 -4.77
CA VAL A 16 -5.67 5.42 -3.68
C VAL A 16 -6.88 5.82 -2.83
N ASP A 17 -8.01 6.14 -3.45
CA ASP A 17 -9.25 6.51 -2.76
C ASP A 17 -9.79 5.37 -1.87
N GLU A 18 -9.72 4.12 -2.35
CA GLU A 18 -10.17 2.95 -1.58
C GLU A 18 -9.27 2.67 -0.36
N ARG A 19 -7.96 2.94 -0.49
CA ARG A 19 -7.01 2.79 0.61
C ARG A 19 -7.21 3.86 1.67
N LEU A 20 -7.45 5.10 1.25
CA LEU A 20 -7.76 6.22 2.16
C LEU A 20 -9.07 5.98 2.90
N ALA A 21 -10.13 5.57 2.21
CA ALA A 21 -11.41 5.26 2.84
C ALA A 21 -11.27 4.15 3.91
N ARG A 22 -10.53 3.08 3.60
CA ARG A 22 -10.26 2.00 4.56
C ARG A 22 -9.42 2.46 5.74
N LEU A 23 -8.47 3.37 5.53
CA LEU A 23 -7.65 3.93 6.61
C LEU A 23 -8.52 4.80 7.53
N ASP A 24 -9.36 5.66 6.98
CA ASP A 24 -10.32 6.49 7.73
C ASP A 24 -11.29 5.62 8.55
N ASP A 25 -11.79 4.52 7.98
CA ASP A 25 -12.66 3.58 8.69
C ASP A 25 -11.95 2.92 9.88
N LEU A 26 -10.69 2.49 9.69
CA LEU A 26 -9.87 1.91 10.76
C LEU A 26 -9.55 2.91 11.88
N GLU A 27 -9.32 4.19 11.54
CA GLU A 27 -9.12 5.26 12.52
C GLU A 27 -10.42 5.56 13.29
N ARG A 28 -11.56 5.56 12.60
CA ARG A 28 -12.89 5.76 13.21
C ARG A 28 -13.30 4.65 14.16
N ASP A 29 -12.97 3.41 13.81
CA ASP A 29 -13.23 2.24 14.65
C ASP A 29 -12.34 2.21 15.91
N GLY A 30 -11.41 3.18 16.05
CA GLY A 30 -10.49 3.26 17.18
C GLY A 30 -9.51 2.09 17.22
N ALA A 31 -9.26 1.46 16.07
CA ALA A 31 -8.38 0.31 15.98
C ALA A 31 -6.94 0.73 16.30
N LEU A 32 -6.31 0.05 17.26
CA LEU A 32 -4.88 0.16 17.51
C LEU A 32 -4.13 -0.49 16.35
N LEU A 33 -3.73 0.33 15.37
CA LEU A 33 -2.98 -0.12 14.20
C LEU A 33 -1.56 -0.55 14.62
N PRO A 34 -1.18 -1.82 14.42
CA PRO A 34 0.18 -2.25 14.73
C PRO A 34 1.18 -1.55 13.82
N ALA A 35 2.29 -1.03 14.38
CA ALA A 35 3.33 -0.37 13.60
C ALA A 35 3.89 -1.26 12.47
N ALA A 36 3.99 -2.57 12.71
CA ALA A 36 4.43 -3.54 11.71
C ALA A 36 3.47 -3.65 10.52
N TRP A 37 2.16 -3.50 10.75
CA TRP A 37 1.15 -3.49 9.69
C TRP A 37 1.27 -2.20 8.86
N LEU A 38 1.40 -1.04 9.51
CA LEU A 38 1.56 0.24 8.83
C LEU A 38 2.85 0.26 7.97
N GLN A 39 3.94 -0.29 8.50
CA GLN A 39 5.20 -0.42 7.77
C GLN A 39 5.06 -1.34 6.54
N ARG A 40 4.22 -2.38 6.62
CA ARG A 40 3.91 -3.24 5.48
C ARG A 40 3.13 -2.48 4.41
N GLN A 41 2.10 -1.71 4.80
CA GLN A 41 1.33 -0.88 3.85
C GLN A 41 2.20 0.14 3.13
N LEU A 42 3.09 0.81 3.87
CA LEU A 42 4.02 1.79 3.30
C LEU A 42 4.96 1.14 2.27
N ARG A 43 5.50 -0.05 2.58
CA ARG A 43 6.36 -0.77 1.63
C ARG A 43 5.61 -1.15 0.36
N THR A 44 4.37 -1.61 0.48
CA THR A 44 3.54 -1.96 -0.69
C THR A 44 3.28 -0.72 -1.54
N ALA A 45 2.87 0.40 -0.95
CA ALA A 45 2.62 1.64 -1.68
C ALA A 45 3.87 2.17 -2.39
N LEU A 46 5.04 2.11 -1.75
CA LEU A 46 6.30 2.50 -2.37
C LEU A 46 6.71 1.56 -3.51
N ALA A 47 6.44 0.26 -3.40
CA ALA A 47 6.72 -0.71 -4.46
C ALA A 47 5.84 -0.48 -5.69
N GLU A 48 4.55 -0.21 -5.49
CA GLU A 48 3.63 0.10 -6.59
C GLU A 48 3.99 1.43 -7.26
N TRP A 49 4.39 2.43 -6.48
CA TRP A 49 4.84 3.69 -7.06
C TRP A 49 6.13 3.52 -7.89
N ALA A 50 7.09 2.74 -7.41
CA ALA A 50 8.30 2.43 -8.16
C ALA A 50 8.02 1.64 -9.44
N ASP A 51 7.04 0.72 -9.42
CA ASP A 51 6.60 -0.02 -10.61
C ASP A 51 5.95 0.91 -11.65
N ASP A 52 5.12 1.85 -11.19
CA ASP A 52 4.53 2.88 -12.04
C ASP A 52 5.58 3.84 -12.63
N GLU A 53 6.60 4.24 -11.85
CA GLU A 53 7.73 5.03 -12.37
C GLU A 53 8.52 4.26 -13.42
N THR A 54 8.80 2.98 -13.18
CA THR A 54 9.49 2.11 -14.14
C THR A 54 8.69 1.95 -15.42
N ARG A 55 7.36 1.82 -15.32
CA ARG A 55 6.46 1.73 -16.47
C ARG A 55 6.41 3.04 -17.27
N LEU A 56 6.43 4.19 -16.61
CA LEU A 56 6.50 5.50 -17.28
C LEU A 56 7.83 5.69 -18.02
N ASP A 57 8.94 5.22 -17.45
CA ASP A 57 10.26 5.31 -18.07
C ASP A 57 10.35 4.44 -19.35
N ILE A 58 9.80 3.22 -19.29
CA ILE A 58 9.71 2.31 -20.46
C ILE A 58 8.83 2.89 -21.58
N VAL A 59 7.72 3.55 -21.23
CA VAL A 59 6.82 4.16 -22.23
C VAL A 59 7.46 5.40 -22.86
N ARG A 60 8.26 6.16 -22.09
CA ARG A 60 8.98 7.33 -22.59
C ARG A 60 10.09 6.94 -23.57
N GLU A 61 10.86 5.90 -23.29
CA GLU A 61 11.92 5.43 -24.19
C GLU A 61 11.37 4.95 -25.55
N ASN A 62 10.14 4.41 -25.58
CA ASN A 62 9.49 3.99 -26.83
C ASN A 62 8.97 5.15 -27.70
N HIS A 63 8.86 6.37 -27.18
CA HIS A 63 8.30 7.52 -27.91
C HIS A 63 9.38 8.41 -28.56
N ASP A 64 10.65 8.27 -28.18
CA ASP A 64 11.76 9.02 -28.77
C ASP A 64 12.34 8.38 -30.05
N ASP A 65 11.77 7.26 -30.51
CA ASP A 65 12.25 6.48 -31.67
C ASP A 65 11.41 6.69 -32.97
N TYR A 66 10.60 7.76 -33.06
CA TYR A 66 9.77 8.07 -34.25
C TYR A 66 9.93 9.48 -34.80
#